data_AF-A0A6M4RN27-F1
#
_entry.id   AF-A0A6M4RN27-F1
#
_cell.length_a   1.000
_cell.length_b   1.000
_cell.length_c   1.000
_cell.angle_alpha   90.00
_cell.angle_beta   90.00
_cell.angle_gamma   90.00
#
_symmetry.space_group_name_H-M   'P 1'
#
loop_
_entity.id
_entity.type
_entity.pdbx_description
1 polymer ?
#
loop_
_entity_poly.entity_id
_entity_poly.type
_entity_poly.pdbx_seq_one_letter_code
_entity_poly.pdbx_strand_id
1 'polypeptide(L)'
;MVHLQNFKDSKDFQWLLGFIEAESSFYVSKRKFYGEERFHVTLSILQPFKKTQILYYIKRLFGCGHIRTTNVGENSQSPLKSWSSNMGSRHDRRFIFSKLESLESPISTYYITNKKYLSCVLFLLKQGASSLNINQKGGINTLKFYDYEKILRALTIYEKKGCLRLIKQMGDALGGLEERPLGSGSRLNYCLKSPKDSSFEEWLTGAADGGGVFTIGAKSRAEYEIKDQSHRKTMASYKNSKKIISSFIITRKIKTLSALAQLKGKPLGYLGLKLNMKGSAHAWEISNKKALAQIKILFKKHSLRTKKKVEFLKWCKPLSCVIEDRPRSMD
;
A
#
# COMPACT_ATOMS: atom_id res chain seq x y z
N MET A 1 27.50 -7.75 -1.56
CA MET A 1 26.16 -8.41 -1.53
C MET A 1 25.91 -9.26 -0.28
N VAL A 2 26.92 -9.54 0.56
CA VAL A 2 26.81 -10.36 1.79
C VAL A 2 25.78 -9.82 2.81
N HIS A 3 25.56 -8.50 2.89
CA HIS A 3 24.56 -7.90 3.79
C HIS A 3 23.09 -8.24 3.48
N LEU A 4 22.78 -8.72 2.28
CA LEU A 4 21.39 -8.93 1.85
C LEU A 4 20.79 -10.25 2.37
N GLN A 5 21.62 -11.22 2.73
CA GLN A 5 21.14 -12.54 3.15
C GLN A 5 20.56 -12.49 4.57
N ASN A 6 21.25 -11.82 5.50
CA ASN A 6 20.75 -11.58 6.86
C ASN A 6 19.57 -10.59 6.90
N PHE A 7 19.45 -9.74 5.86
CA PHE A 7 18.37 -8.76 5.77
C PHE A 7 17.02 -9.43 5.50
N LYS A 8 16.98 -10.55 4.76
CA LYS A 8 15.74 -11.21 4.34
C LYS A 8 14.83 -11.64 5.51
N ASP A 9 15.41 -12.14 6.59
CA ASP A 9 14.64 -12.64 7.74
C ASP A 9 14.45 -11.56 8.80
N SER A 10 14.89 -10.33 8.53
CA SER A 10 14.74 -9.22 9.46
C SER A 10 13.33 -8.64 9.44
N LYS A 11 12.89 -8.15 10.61
CA LYS A 11 11.66 -7.36 10.77
C LYS A 11 11.64 -6.14 9.84
N ASP A 12 12.81 -5.53 9.62
CA ASP A 12 12.99 -4.39 8.72
C ASP A 12 12.62 -4.71 7.28
N PHE A 13 12.93 -5.92 6.82
CA PHE A 13 12.59 -6.34 5.48
C PHE A 13 11.09 -6.61 5.32
N GLN A 14 10.45 -7.27 6.29
CA GLN A 14 9.00 -7.50 6.26
C GLN A 14 8.23 -6.17 6.27
N TRP A 15 8.65 -5.23 7.12
CA TRP A 15 8.14 -3.86 7.08
C TRP A 15 8.37 -3.20 5.72
N LEU A 16 9.57 -3.31 5.14
CA LEU A 16 9.89 -2.70 3.84
C LEU A 16 9.01 -3.27 2.72
N LEU A 17 8.72 -4.57 2.73
CA LEU A 17 7.83 -5.21 1.77
C LEU A 17 6.43 -4.59 1.81
N GLY A 18 5.86 -4.44 3.01
CA GLY A 18 4.57 -3.79 3.19
C GLY A 18 4.57 -2.33 2.72
N PHE A 19 5.64 -1.60 3.03
CA PHE A 19 5.78 -0.20 2.64
C PHE A 19 5.88 -0.03 1.11
N ILE A 20 6.71 -0.85 0.45
CA ILE A 20 6.83 -0.89 -1.02
C ILE A 20 5.47 -1.22 -1.62
N GLU A 21 4.79 -2.21 -1.05
CA GLU A 21 3.47 -2.60 -1.54
C GLU A 21 2.46 -1.45 -1.50
N ALA A 22 2.50 -0.61 -0.47
CA ALA A 22 1.65 0.57 -0.38
C ALA A 22 2.11 1.68 -1.36
N GLU A 23 3.40 2.05 -1.34
CA GLU A 23 3.85 3.34 -1.91
C GLU A 23 4.66 3.25 -3.21
N SER A 24 5.17 2.07 -3.58
CA SER A 24 5.98 1.94 -4.79
C SER A 24 5.20 2.01 -6.10
N SER A 25 5.92 2.17 -7.20
CA SER A 25 5.39 2.02 -8.55
C SER A 25 6.45 1.37 -9.44
N PHE A 26 5.97 0.44 -10.24
CA PHE A 26 6.73 -0.42 -11.12
C PHE A 26 6.30 -0.09 -12.54
N TYR A 27 7.22 0.35 -13.40
CA TYR A 27 6.87 0.66 -14.78
C TYR A 27 8.02 0.41 -15.75
N VAL A 28 7.66 0.19 -17.00
CA VAL A 28 8.58 0.12 -18.13
C VAL A 28 8.39 1.39 -18.95
N SER A 29 9.48 2.10 -19.23
CA SER A 29 9.47 3.30 -20.06
C SER A 29 10.35 3.10 -21.29
N LYS A 30 9.91 3.62 -22.43
CA LYS A 30 10.72 3.67 -23.65
C LYS A 30 11.48 5.00 -23.68
N ARG A 31 12.79 4.98 -23.94
CA ARG A 31 13.62 6.19 -24.05
C ARG A 31 14.55 6.08 -25.24
N LYS A 32 14.80 7.19 -25.94
CA LYS A 32 15.84 7.28 -26.97
C LYS A 32 17.17 7.63 -26.31
N PHE A 33 18.21 6.87 -26.60
CA PHE A 33 19.57 7.10 -26.13
C PHE A 33 20.52 6.97 -27.32
N TYR A 34 21.16 8.07 -27.71
CA TYR A 34 21.96 8.16 -28.95
C TYR A 34 21.22 7.68 -30.21
N GLY A 35 19.96 8.12 -30.38
CA GLY A 35 19.13 7.73 -31.52
C GLY A 35 18.49 6.33 -31.41
N GLU A 36 19.01 5.46 -30.56
CA GLU A 36 18.45 4.13 -30.33
C GLU A 36 17.34 4.13 -29.27
N GLU A 37 16.22 3.47 -29.59
CA GLU A 37 15.16 3.25 -28.61
C GLU A 37 15.48 2.09 -27.67
N ARG A 38 15.44 2.36 -26.37
CA ARG A 38 15.69 1.38 -25.31
C ARG A 38 14.57 1.39 -24.28
N PHE A 39 14.29 0.23 -23.72
CA PHE A 39 13.35 0.11 -22.59
C PHE A 39 14.10 0.19 -21.27
N HIS A 40 13.52 0.92 -20.34
CA HIS A 40 13.99 1.08 -18.98
C HIS A 40 12.90 0.63 -18.03
N VAL A 41 13.21 -0.42 -17.28
CA VAL A 41 12.39 -0.85 -16.16
C VAL A 41 12.78 -0.03 -14.94
N THR A 42 11.79 0.52 -14.24
CA THR A 42 12.01 1.37 -13.07
C THR A 42 11.14 0.93 -11.91
N LEU A 43 11.76 0.76 -10.74
CA LEU A 43 11.08 0.81 -9.45
C LEU A 43 11.20 2.24 -8.93
N SER A 44 10.09 2.83 -8.49
CA SER A 44 10.06 4.15 -7.88
C SER A 44 9.21 4.17 -6.61
N ILE A 45 9.52 5.06 -5.68
CA ILE A 45 8.72 5.37 -4.49
C ILE A 45 8.69 6.89 -4.36
N LEU A 46 7.49 7.47 -4.42
CA LEU A 46 7.29 8.91 -4.35
C LEU A 46 6.83 9.29 -2.95
N GLN A 47 7.46 10.31 -2.36
CA GLN A 47 7.08 10.87 -1.07
C GLN A 47 7.14 12.40 -1.10
N PRO A 48 6.26 13.10 -0.37
CA PRO A 48 6.41 14.53 -0.12
C PRO A 48 7.78 14.84 0.47
N PHE A 49 8.37 16.00 0.15
CA PHE A 49 9.72 16.37 0.61
C PHE A 49 9.86 16.31 2.14
N LYS A 50 8.81 16.66 2.89
CA LYS A 50 8.72 16.56 4.36
C LYS A 50 8.87 15.12 4.91
N LYS A 51 8.84 14.11 4.04
CA LYS A 51 8.99 12.68 4.34
C LYS A 51 10.23 12.06 3.67
N THR A 52 11.14 12.84 3.08
CA THR A 52 12.31 12.33 2.34
C THR A 52 13.22 11.42 3.17
N GLN A 53 13.28 11.58 4.49
CA GLN A 53 14.06 10.72 5.38
C GLN A 53 13.76 9.22 5.20
N ILE A 54 12.49 8.84 4.93
CA ILE A 54 12.14 7.44 4.72
C ILE A 54 12.77 6.89 3.43
N LEU A 55 12.97 7.74 2.42
CA LEU A 55 13.59 7.34 1.16
C LEU A 55 15.09 7.06 1.34
N TYR A 56 15.79 7.88 2.15
CA TYR A 56 17.18 7.61 2.52
C TYR A 56 17.32 6.33 3.34
N TYR A 57 16.38 6.07 4.24
CA TYR A 57 16.33 4.81 4.96
C TYR A 57 16.16 3.62 4.01
N ILE A 58 15.21 3.68 3.06
CA ILE A 58 15.00 2.64 2.04
C ILE A 58 16.25 2.45 1.16
N LYS A 59 16.88 3.54 0.72
CA LYS A 59 18.15 3.50 -0.03
C LYS A 59 19.24 2.77 0.76
N ARG A 60 19.34 3.04 2.07
CA ARG A 60 20.28 2.34 2.97
C ARG A 60 19.97 0.86 3.06
N LEU A 61 18.69 0.48 3.22
CA LEU A 61 18.26 -0.92 3.28
C LEU A 61 18.60 -1.69 2.01
N PHE A 62 18.38 -1.08 0.84
CA PHE A 62 18.72 -1.71 -0.43
C PHE A 62 20.22 -1.64 -0.80
N GLY A 63 20.97 -0.71 -0.21
CA GLY A 63 22.35 -0.42 -0.58
C GLY A 63 22.53 0.09 -2.01
N CYS A 64 21.43 0.51 -2.68
CA CYS A 64 21.44 0.97 -4.06
C CYS A 64 20.30 1.95 -4.33
N GLY A 65 20.25 2.48 -5.56
CA GLY A 65 19.22 3.42 -6.00
C GLY A 65 19.58 4.90 -5.78
N HIS A 66 18.73 5.76 -6.34
CA HIS A 66 18.92 7.21 -6.33
C HIS A 66 17.72 7.90 -5.71
N ILE A 67 17.95 9.06 -5.11
CA ILE A 67 16.89 9.93 -4.60
C ILE A 67 16.99 11.23 -5.37
N ARG A 68 15.88 11.66 -5.95
CA ARG A 68 15.76 12.93 -6.67
C ARG A 68 14.62 13.73 -6.10
N THR A 69 14.88 14.99 -5.77
CA THR A 69 13.85 15.96 -5.42
C THR A 69 13.47 16.76 -6.65
N THR A 70 12.17 16.98 -6.86
CA THR A 70 11.63 17.78 -7.96
C THR A 70 10.74 18.86 -7.37
N ASN A 71 11.02 20.11 -7.71
CA ASN A 71 10.16 21.25 -7.38
C ASN A 71 8.91 21.19 -8.27
N VAL A 72 7.73 21.34 -7.69
CA VAL A 72 6.45 21.26 -8.42
C VAL A 72 6.15 22.59 -9.15
N GLY A 73 6.83 23.69 -8.81
CA GLY A 73 6.48 25.05 -9.23
C GLY A 73 7.32 25.73 -10.32
N GLU A 74 8.44 25.16 -10.79
CA GLU A 74 9.30 25.85 -11.77
C GLU A 74 9.12 25.28 -13.19
N ASN A 75 8.32 26.01 -13.99
CA ASN A 75 8.31 26.10 -15.45
C ASN A 75 8.35 24.80 -16.29
N SER A 76 7.14 24.39 -16.69
CA SER A 76 6.68 23.97 -18.03
C SER A 76 7.45 22.99 -18.94
N GLN A 77 8.66 22.50 -18.63
CA GLN A 77 9.31 21.38 -19.33
C GLN A 77 10.01 20.39 -18.36
N SER A 78 9.35 20.07 -17.25
CA SER A 78 9.90 19.12 -16.29
C SER A 78 10.07 17.70 -16.89
N PRO A 79 11.08 16.93 -16.47
CA PRO A 79 11.27 15.54 -16.91
C PRO A 79 10.09 14.61 -16.57
N LEU A 80 9.13 15.03 -15.74
CA LEU A 80 7.87 14.31 -15.55
C LEU A 80 6.93 14.42 -16.75
N LYS A 81 6.91 15.55 -17.48
CA LYS A 81 6.16 15.65 -18.75
C LYS A 81 6.77 14.75 -19.82
N SER A 82 8.11 14.65 -19.90
CA SER A 82 8.78 13.71 -20.82
C SER A 82 8.66 12.24 -20.38
N TRP A 83 8.52 11.96 -19.08
CA TRP A 83 8.10 10.64 -18.59
C TRP A 83 6.66 10.33 -18.98
N SER A 84 5.79 11.34 -18.94
CA SER A 84 4.38 11.15 -19.30
C SER A 84 4.22 10.82 -20.77
N SER A 85 4.89 11.52 -21.68
CA SER A 85 4.73 11.32 -23.13
C SER A 85 5.13 9.92 -23.60
N ASN A 86 6.07 9.27 -22.91
CA ASN A 86 6.57 7.93 -23.22
C ASN A 86 5.95 6.78 -22.39
N MET A 87 4.99 7.06 -21.51
CA MET A 87 4.19 6.02 -20.84
C MET A 87 3.04 5.59 -21.75
N GLY A 88 3.03 4.30 -22.10
CA GLY A 88 2.14 3.71 -23.11
C GLY A 88 0.65 3.64 -22.74
N SER A 89 0.28 3.91 -21.49
CA SER A 89 -1.10 3.88 -21.02
C SER A 89 -1.56 5.24 -20.47
N ARG A 90 -2.70 5.74 -20.97
CA ARG A 90 -3.38 6.95 -20.44
C ARG A 90 -3.69 6.84 -18.93
N HIS A 91 -3.78 5.62 -18.38
CA HIS A 91 -4.13 5.39 -16.98
C HIS A 91 -2.94 5.62 -16.02
N ASP A 92 -1.71 5.26 -16.42
CA ASP A 92 -0.53 5.46 -15.57
C ASP A 92 -0.12 6.94 -15.47
N ARG A 93 -0.40 7.73 -16.53
CA ARG A 93 -0.20 9.20 -16.50
C ARG A 93 -1.07 9.84 -15.42
N ARG A 94 -2.40 9.64 -15.45
CA ARG A 94 -3.33 10.24 -14.47
C ARG A 94 -2.99 9.86 -13.02
N PHE A 95 -2.38 8.70 -12.79
CA PHE A 95 -2.06 8.24 -11.44
C PHE A 95 -0.93 9.04 -10.79
N ILE A 96 0.21 9.21 -11.47
CA ILE A 96 1.33 10.01 -10.96
C ILE A 96 0.86 11.46 -10.77
N PHE A 97 0.14 12.02 -11.74
CA PHE A 97 -0.33 13.42 -11.66
C PHE A 97 -1.38 13.67 -10.58
N SER A 98 -2.36 12.79 -10.34
CA SER A 98 -3.36 13.00 -9.27
C SER A 98 -2.79 13.03 -7.84
N LYS A 99 -1.69 12.31 -7.57
CA LYS A 99 -0.99 12.39 -6.28
C LYS A 99 -0.14 13.67 -6.19
N LEU A 100 0.35 14.18 -7.32
CA LEU A 100 1.15 15.39 -7.45
C LEU A 100 0.31 16.68 -7.40
N GLU A 101 -0.89 16.70 -7.96
CA GLU A 101 -1.75 17.89 -8.11
C GLU A 101 -2.26 18.47 -6.79
N SER A 102 -2.13 17.73 -5.69
CA SER A 102 -2.48 18.21 -4.34
C SER A 102 -1.28 18.66 -3.51
N LEU A 103 -0.06 18.58 -4.06
CA LEU A 103 1.17 18.86 -3.34
C LEU A 103 1.75 20.19 -3.80
N GLU A 104 1.45 21.25 -3.04
CA GLU A 104 2.16 22.54 -3.10
C GLU A 104 3.66 22.40 -2.70
N SER A 105 4.06 21.24 -2.18
CA SER A 105 5.44 20.99 -1.73
C SER A 105 6.26 20.20 -2.75
N PRO A 106 7.59 20.40 -2.81
CA PRO A 106 8.49 19.55 -3.58
C PRO A 106 8.30 18.06 -3.27
N ILE A 107 8.60 17.22 -4.25
CA ILE A 107 8.42 15.77 -4.15
C ILE A 107 9.77 15.09 -4.31
N SER A 108 10.04 14.17 -3.39
CA SER A 108 11.23 13.35 -3.43
C SER A 108 10.85 11.97 -3.95
N THR A 109 11.64 11.48 -4.89
CA THR A 109 11.45 10.18 -5.55
C THR A 109 12.69 9.34 -5.32
N TYR A 110 12.54 8.21 -4.65
CA TYR A 110 13.52 7.14 -4.69
C TYR A 110 13.27 6.30 -5.94
N TYR A 111 14.32 5.96 -6.69
CA TYR A 111 14.18 5.10 -7.86
C TYR A 111 15.41 4.21 -8.11
N ILE A 112 15.15 3.07 -8.73
CA ILE A 112 16.17 2.14 -9.22
C ILE A 112 15.90 1.88 -10.70
N THR A 113 16.84 2.27 -11.55
CA THR A 113 16.82 2.08 -13.01
C THR A 113 17.96 1.18 -13.50
N ASN A 114 19.02 1.02 -12.71
CA ASN A 114 20.13 0.13 -13.07
C ASN A 114 19.62 -1.31 -13.08
N LYS A 115 19.80 -1.99 -14.21
CA LYS A 115 19.34 -3.36 -14.43
C LYS A 115 19.85 -4.34 -13.37
N LYS A 116 21.15 -4.32 -13.06
CA LYS A 116 21.77 -5.24 -12.08
C LYS A 116 21.14 -5.06 -10.70
N TYR A 117 21.01 -3.81 -10.24
CA TYR A 117 20.39 -3.52 -8.95
C TYR A 117 18.91 -3.87 -8.93
N LEU A 118 18.19 -3.61 -10.02
CA LEU A 118 16.77 -3.94 -10.11
C LEU A 118 16.57 -5.47 -10.10
N SER A 119 17.35 -6.24 -10.84
CA SER A 119 17.30 -7.71 -10.78
C SER A 119 17.58 -8.23 -9.37
N CYS A 120 18.56 -7.66 -8.65
CA CYS A 120 18.81 -8.01 -7.25
C CYS A 120 17.62 -7.66 -6.33
N VAL A 121 17.09 -6.44 -6.41
CA VAL A 121 15.93 -6.02 -5.61
C VAL A 121 14.73 -6.88 -5.90
N LEU A 122 14.47 -7.17 -7.18
CA LEU A 122 13.36 -8.01 -7.55
C LEU A 122 13.53 -9.44 -7.02
N PHE A 123 14.72 -10.01 -7.15
CA PHE A 123 15.03 -11.31 -6.56
C PHE A 123 14.80 -11.33 -5.04
N LEU A 124 15.19 -10.28 -4.32
CA LEU A 124 14.91 -10.15 -2.88
C LEU A 124 13.40 -10.08 -2.60
N LEU A 125 12.65 -9.26 -3.35
CA LEU A 125 11.20 -9.18 -3.22
C LEU A 125 10.54 -10.55 -3.49
N LYS A 126 11.04 -11.30 -4.49
CA LYS A 126 10.62 -12.69 -4.76
C LYS A 126 10.90 -13.58 -3.57
N GLN A 127 12.10 -13.52 -3.02
CA GLN A 127 12.54 -14.36 -1.91
C GLN A 127 11.71 -14.10 -0.65
N GLY A 128 11.41 -12.83 -0.35
CA GLY A 128 10.49 -12.44 0.72
C GLY A 128 9.06 -12.90 0.48
N ALA A 129 8.64 -12.92 -0.79
CA ALA A 129 7.35 -13.44 -1.20
C ALA A 129 7.28 -14.98 -1.22
N SER A 130 8.41 -15.67 -1.42
CA SER A 130 8.51 -17.13 -1.60
C SER A 130 8.88 -17.90 -0.32
N SER A 131 9.43 -17.26 0.72
CA SER A 131 9.59 -17.88 2.06
C SER A 131 8.27 -18.11 2.81
N LEU A 132 7.19 -18.18 2.03
CA LEU A 132 5.80 -18.01 2.38
C LEU A 132 5.11 -19.19 1.71
N ASN A 133 5.03 -20.27 2.48
CA ASN A 133 4.79 -21.66 2.08
C ASN A 133 3.84 -21.83 0.88
N ILE A 134 4.40 -22.29 -0.26
CA ILE A 134 3.70 -22.46 -1.55
C ILE A 134 2.62 -23.55 -1.48
N ASN A 135 2.73 -24.48 -0.51
CA ASN A 135 1.81 -25.61 -0.37
C ASN A 135 0.49 -25.23 0.31
N GLN A 136 0.40 -24.04 0.91
CA GLN A 136 -0.88 -23.56 1.42
C GLN A 136 -1.67 -22.92 0.28
N LYS A 137 -2.69 -23.66 -0.22
CA LYS A 137 -3.80 -23.12 -1.01
C LYS A 137 -4.53 -22.05 -0.18
N GLY A 138 -3.94 -20.86 -0.09
CA GLY A 138 -4.24 -19.99 1.04
C GLY A 138 -3.56 -18.62 1.03
N GLY A 139 -2.67 -18.34 0.08
CA GLY A 139 -1.94 -17.08 0.08
C GLY A 139 -2.73 -15.81 -0.19
N ILE A 140 -2.24 -14.69 0.34
CA ILE A 140 -2.67 -13.34 -0.04
C ILE A 140 -1.76 -12.90 -1.17
N ASN A 141 -2.24 -13.00 -2.40
CA ASN A 141 -1.56 -12.42 -3.55
C ASN A 141 -1.72 -10.91 -3.49
N THR A 142 -0.63 -10.19 -3.29
CA THR A 142 -0.72 -8.73 -3.24
C THR A 142 -0.61 -8.12 -4.64
N LEU A 143 -1.39 -7.07 -4.90
CA LEU A 143 -1.62 -6.54 -6.26
C LEU A 143 -0.33 -6.10 -6.98
N LYS A 144 0.65 -5.57 -6.25
CA LYS A 144 1.92 -5.15 -6.85
C LYS A 144 2.84 -6.32 -7.20
N PHE A 145 2.57 -7.54 -6.69
CA PHE A 145 3.31 -8.72 -7.14
C PHE A 145 3.02 -9.06 -8.61
N TYR A 146 1.85 -8.68 -9.11
CA TYR A 146 1.53 -8.87 -10.52
C TYR A 146 2.36 -7.94 -11.42
N ASP A 147 2.45 -6.65 -11.07
CA ASP A 147 3.32 -5.70 -11.77
C ASP A 147 4.79 -6.10 -11.66
N TYR A 148 5.18 -6.61 -10.49
CA TYR A 148 6.49 -7.21 -10.24
C TYR A 148 6.78 -8.40 -11.17
N GLU A 149 5.85 -9.35 -11.31
CA GLU A 149 6.04 -10.50 -12.20
C GLU A 149 6.13 -10.09 -13.66
N LYS A 150 5.28 -9.15 -14.10
CA LYS A 150 5.37 -8.55 -15.43
C LYS A 150 6.76 -7.98 -15.67
N ILE A 151 7.27 -7.23 -14.71
CA ILE A 151 8.60 -6.64 -14.77
C ILE A 151 9.70 -7.70 -14.78
N LEU A 152 9.61 -8.72 -13.93
CA LEU A 152 10.60 -9.79 -13.89
C LEU A 152 10.67 -10.53 -15.23
N ARG A 153 9.50 -10.80 -15.84
CA ARG A 153 9.42 -11.38 -17.19
C ARG A 153 10.04 -10.44 -18.24
N ALA A 154 9.72 -9.15 -18.19
CA ALA A 154 10.29 -8.16 -19.10
C ALA A 154 11.82 -8.10 -18.98
N LEU A 155 12.37 -8.13 -17.77
CA LEU A 155 13.81 -8.18 -17.54
C LEU A 155 14.45 -9.48 -18.03
N THR A 156 13.76 -10.62 -17.85
CA THR A 156 14.24 -11.92 -18.33
C THR A 156 14.33 -11.95 -19.86
N ILE A 157 13.33 -11.40 -20.56
CA ILE A 157 13.35 -11.26 -22.02
C ILE A 157 14.48 -10.33 -22.45
N TYR A 158 14.67 -9.21 -21.72
CA TYR A 158 15.74 -8.26 -21.95
C TYR A 158 17.14 -8.88 -21.76
N GLU A 159 17.32 -9.78 -20.79
CA GLU A 159 18.56 -10.52 -20.56
C GLU A 159 18.86 -11.53 -21.68
N LYS A 160 17.85 -12.28 -22.13
CA LYS A 160 18.06 -13.37 -23.10
C LYS A 160 18.27 -12.90 -24.53
N LYS A 161 17.67 -11.77 -24.94
CA LYS A 161 17.53 -11.42 -26.37
C LYS A 161 18.29 -10.16 -26.84
N GLY A 162 18.90 -9.40 -25.92
CA GLY A 162 19.65 -8.18 -26.26
C GLY A 162 18.77 -7.03 -26.78
N CYS A 163 19.33 -5.81 -26.87
CA CYS A 163 18.58 -4.54 -27.03
C CYS A 163 17.74 -4.42 -28.33
N LEU A 164 18.21 -4.97 -29.45
CA LEU A 164 17.74 -4.57 -30.80
C LEU A 164 16.46 -5.27 -31.28
N ARG A 165 16.12 -6.48 -30.79
CA ARG A 165 14.89 -7.22 -31.19
C ARG A 165 13.71 -7.04 -30.21
N LEU A 166 13.84 -6.15 -29.24
CA LEU A 166 12.96 -6.08 -28.07
C LEU A 166 11.67 -5.30 -28.25
N ILE A 167 11.55 -4.36 -29.20
CA ILE A 167 10.37 -3.46 -29.25
C ILE A 167 9.08 -4.24 -29.50
N LYS A 168 9.04 -5.06 -30.54
CA LYS A 168 7.86 -5.88 -30.86
C LYS A 168 7.58 -6.88 -29.74
N GLN A 169 8.60 -7.60 -29.28
CA GLN A 169 8.43 -8.67 -28.28
C GLN A 169 8.13 -8.19 -26.87
N MET A 170 8.65 -7.03 -26.43
CA MET A 170 8.22 -6.39 -25.19
C MET A 170 6.81 -5.83 -25.33
N GLY A 171 6.46 -5.29 -26.50
CA GLY A 171 5.08 -4.92 -26.83
C GLY A 171 4.13 -6.11 -26.68
N ASP A 172 4.44 -7.23 -27.31
CA ASP A 172 3.66 -8.47 -27.25
C ASP A 172 3.62 -9.05 -25.83
N ALA A 173 4.75 -9.04 -25.11
CA ALA A 173 4.82 -9.55 -23.74
C ALA A 173 4.06 -8.67 -22.75
N LEU A 174 4.05 -7.35 -22.93
CA LEU A 174 3.31 -6.43 -22.07
C LEU A 174 1.81 -6.39 -22.43
N GLY A 175 1.49 -6.40 -23.72
CA GLY A 175 0.12 -6.36 -24.26
C GLY A 175 -0.66 -7.65 -24.03
N GLY A 176 -0.05 -8.83 -24.30
CA GLY A 176 -0.68 -10.14 -24.07
C GLY A 176 -0.89 -10.50 -22.60
N LEU A 177 -0.52 -9.60 -21.69
CA LEU A 177 -0.67 -9.73 -20.24
C LEU A 177 -1.84 -8.89 -19.71
N GLU A 178 -2.36 -7.90 -20.44
CA GLU A 178 -3.56 -7.15 -20.01
C GLU A 178 -4.87 -7.91 -20.24
N GLU A 179 -4.89 -8.88 -21.17
CA GLU A 179 -6.14 -9.49 -21.65
C GLU A 179 -6.38 -10.94 -21.22
N ARG A 180 -5.44 -11.63 -20.56
CA ARG A 180 -5.72 -13.01 -20.13
C ARG A 180 -6.72 -13.01 -18.97
N PRO A 181 -7.90 -13.64 -19.12
CA PRO A 181 -8.81 -13.87 -18.01
C PRO A 181 -8.08 -14.63 -16.92
N LEU A 182 -8.52 -14.44 -15.67
CA LEU A 182 -7.91 -15.00 -14.46
C LEU A 182 -7.93 -16.56 -14.37
N GLY A 183 -7.97 -17.32 -15.48
CA GLY A 183 -8.35 -18.73 -15.51
C GLY A 183 -7.26 -19.81 -15.48
N SER A 184 -6.20 -19.78 -16.31
CA SER A 184 -5.51 -21.05 -16.67
C SER A 184 -3.97 -21.11 -16.58
N GLY A 185 -3.29 -20.07 -16.09
CA GLY A 185 -1.84 -20.13 -15.88
C GLY A 185 -1.47 -20.62 -14.47
N SER A 186 -0.41 -21.42 -14.36
CA SER A 186 0.25 -21.78 -13.09
C SER A 186 0.63 -20.52 -12.31
N ARG A 187 -0.27 -20.06 -11.44
CA ARG A 187 -0.04 -18.91 -10.58
C ARG A 187 0.98 -19.26 -9.53
N LEU A 188 2.01 -18.44 -9.42
CA LEU A 188 2.78 -18.36 -8.20
C LEU A 188 1.85 -17.77 -7.14
N ASN A 189 1.27 -18.65 -6.32
CA ASN A 189 0.49 -18.24 -5.17
C ASN A 189 1.49 -17.88 -4.06
N TYR A 190 1.57 -16.60 -3.75
CA TYR A 190 2.43 -16.10 -2.69
C TYR A 190 1.62 -16.03 -1.40
N CYS A 191 2.07 -16.72 -0.36
CA CYS A 191 1.29 -16.94 0.84
C CYS A 191 1.87 -16.26 2.07
N LEU A 192 1.54 -14.97 2.29
CA LEU A 192 1.70 -14.34 3.62
C LEU A 192 1.26 -15.34 4.69
N LYS A 193 2.13 -15.61 5.67
CA LYS A 193 1.89 -16.62 6.70
C LYS A 193 0.62 -16.28 7.46
N SER A 194 0.14 -17.25 8.23
CA SER A 194 -0.99 -17.04 9.14
C SER A 194 -0.81 -15.72 9.93
N PRO A 195 -1.90 -15.03 10.30
CA PRO A 195 -1.86 -13.71 10.90
C PRO A 195 -1.23 -13.70 12.28
N LYS A 196 -0.98 -14.88 12.85
CA LYS A 196 -0.25 -15.06 14.11
C LYS A 196 1.26 -15.01 13.91
N ASP A 197 1.75 -15.00 12.67
CA ASP A 197 3.18 -14.85 12.41
C ASP A 197 3.59 -13.37 12.48
N SER A 198 4.61 -13.10 13.28
CA SER A 198 5.29 -11.82 13.38
C SER A 198 5.63 -11.19 12.03
N SER A 199 5.91 -11.99 10.99
CA SER A 199 6.20 -11.46 9.65
C SER A 199 5.01 -10.73 9.03
N PHE A 200 3.79 -11.23 9.26
CA PHE A 200 2.57 -10.59 8.76
C PHE A 200 2.30 -9.27 9.49
N GLU A 201 2.52 -9.22 10.80
CA GLU A 201 2.33 -8.02 11.61
C GLU A 201 3.31 -6.90 11.20
N GLU A 202 4.58 -7.24 10.94
CA GLU A 202 5.59 -6.31 10.42
C GLU A 202 5.24 -5.82 9.00
N TRP A 203 4.83 -6.72 8.10
CA TRP A 203 4.35 -6.34 6.77
C TRP A 203 3.14 -5.40 6.85
N LEU A 204 2.16 -5.71 7.70
CA LEU A 204 0.97 -4.87 7.87
C LEU A 204 1.35 -3.49 8.43
N THR A 205 2.33 -3.42 9.32
CA THR A 205 2.89 -2.17 9.85
C THR A 205 3.53 -1.35 8.74
N GLY A 206 4.31 -1.97 7.85
CA GLY A 206 4.86 -1.32 6.67
C GLY A 206 3.79 -0.80 5.71
N ALA A 207 2.76 -1.61 5.44
CA ALA A 207 1.63 -1.22 4.60
C ALA A 207 0.85 -0.04 5.22
N ALA A 208 0.67 -0.04 6.54
CA ALA A 208 0.04 1.06 7.28
C ALA A 208 0.88 2.34 7.26
N ASP A 209 2.21 2.24 7.36
CA ASP A 209 3.12 3.39 7.22
C ASP A 209 3.02 4.04 5.84
N GLY A 210 2.81 3.23 4.80
CA GLY A 210 2.67 3.71 3.44
C GLY A 210 1.28 4.29 3.14
N GLY A 211 0.23 3.50 3.35
CA GLY A 211 -1.14 3.80 2.89
C GLY A 211 -2.23 3.81 3.97
N GLY A 212 -1.85 3.62 5.24
CA GLY A 212 -2.77 3.64 6.38
C GLY A 212 -3.21 5.05 6.76
N VAL A 213 -4.46 5.18 7.22
CA VAL A 213 -5.07 6.43 7.67
C VAL A 213 -5.80 6.17 8.98
N PHE A 214 -5.55 7.02 9.97
CA PHE A 214 -6.22 6.97 11.26
C PHE A 214 -7.25 8.09 11.33
N THR A 215 -8.52 7.74 11.52
CA THR A 215 -9.63 8.68 11.49
C THR A 215 -10.36 8.70 12.82
N ILE A 216 -10.71 9.91 13.26
CA ILE A 216 -11.63 10.18 14.38
C ILE A 216 -12.68 11.11 13.81
N GLY A 217 -13.95 10.72 13.94
CA GLY A 217 -15.10 11.54 13.62
C GLY A 217 -16.03 11.63 14.82
N ALA A 218 -16.95 12.58 14.78
CA ALA A 218 -18.10 12.62 15.67
C ALA A 218 -19.36 12.47 14.82
N LYS A 219 -20.23 11.54 15.19
CA LYS A 219 -21.55 11.39 14.59
C LYS A 219 -22.57 11.87 15.60
N SER A 220 -23.34 12.89 15.24
CA SER A 220 -24.53 13.26 15.99
C SER A 220 -25.53 12.11 15.91
N ARG A 221 -26.06 11.70 17.05
CA ARG A 221 -27.18 10.78 17.12
C ARG A 221 -28.30 11.51 17.84
N ALA A 222 -29.39 11.74 17.11
CA ALA A 222 -30.64 12.10 17.75
C ALA A 222 -31.15 10.84 18.45
N GLU A 223 -31.08 10.83 19.78
CA GLU A 223 -31.72 9.80 20.59
C GLU A 223 -32.97 10.43 21.21
N TYR A 224 -34.13 9.86 20.87
CA TYR A 224 -35.39 10.22 21.51
C TYR A 224 -35.55 9.34 22.74
N GLU A 225 -35.46 9.96 23.90
CA GLU A 225 -35.73 9.30 25.18
C GLU A 225 -37.23 9.44 25.45
N ILE A 226 -37.99 8.36 25.22
CA ILE A 226 -39.40 8.30 25.62
C ILE A 226 -39.40 7.98 27.11
N LYS A 227 -39.70 8.98 27.94
CA LYS A 227 -39.90 8.78 29.37
C LYS A 227 -41.35 8.37 29.59
N ASP A 228 -41.56 7.12 29.97
CA ASP A 228 -42.88 6.64 30.38
C ASP A 228 -43.17 7.16 31.79
N GLN A 229 -43.94 8.24 31.88
CA GLN A 229 -44.45 8.78 33.13
C GLN A 229 -45.93 8.47 33.19
N SER A 230 -46.26 7.52 34.05
CA SER A 230 -47.49 6.75 34.03
C SER A 230 -48.81 7.51 33.98
N HIS A 231 -48.93 8.84 34.20
CA HIS A 231 -50.24 9.53 34.06
C HIS A 231 -50.25 11.00 33.61
N ARG A 232 -49.16 11.61 33.11
CA ARG A 232 -49.21 13.00 32.58
C ARG A 232 -48.34 13.19 31.35
N LYS A 233 -48.93 13.80 30.30
CA LYS A 233 -48.34 14.25 29.02
C LYS A 233 -46.84 13.98 28.83
N THR A 234 -46.52 13.05 27.94
CA THR A 234 -45.16 12.71 27.49
C THR A 234 -44.48 13.94 26.87
N MET A 235 -43.50 14.54 27.55
CA MET A 235 -42.59 15.48 26.91
C MET A 235 -41.37 14.74 26.38
N ALA A 236 -41.22 14.68 25.06
CA ALA A 236 -40.00 14.19 24.43
C ALA A 236 -38.86 15.18 24.68
N SER A 237 -37.88 14.79 25.49
CA SER A 237 -36.65 15.55 25.70
C SER A 237 -35.64 15.19 24.61
N TYR A 238 -35.24 16.18 23.80
CA TYR A 238 -34.22 15.98 22.77
C TYR A 238 -32.83 16.03 23.39
N LYS A 239 -32.13 14.88 23.44
CA LYS A 239 -30.74 14.81 23.91
C LYS A 239 -29.81 14.69 22.70
N ASN A 240 -29.08 15.76 22.42
CA ASN A 240 -28.05 15.76 21.38
C ASN A 240 -26.80 15.02 21.88
N SER A 241 -26.74 13.71 21.66
CA SER A 241 -25.53 12.92 21.97
C SER A 241 -24.59 12.92 20.76
N LYS A 242 -23.33 13.35 20.96
CA LYS A 242 -22.27 13.22 19.96
C LYS A 242 -21.52 11.92 20.24
N LYS A 243 -21.62 10.94 19.34
CA LYS A 243 -20.88 9.69 19.44
C LYS A 243 -19.56 9.82 18.70
N ILE A 244 -18.45 9.61 19.40
CA ILE A 244 -17.12 9.54 18.77
C ILE A 244 -17.02 8.22 18.01
N ILE A 245 -16.64 8.30 16.73
CA ILE A 245 -16.36 7.17 15.86
C ILE A 245 -14.88 7.19 15.55
N SER A 246 -14.19 6.10 15.88
CA SER A 246 -12.80 5.89 15.46
C SER A 246 -12.79 4.85 14.35
N SER A 247 -11.98 5.07 13.32
CA SER A 247 -11.69 4.05 12.33
C SER A 247 -10.23 4.06 11.91
N PHE A 248 -9.78 2.91 11.42
CA PHE A 248 -8.49 2.74 10.76
C PHE A 248 -8.76 2.29 9.34
N ILE A 249 -8.15 2.98 8.38
CA ILE A 249 -8.42 2.78 6.96
C ILE A 249 -7.11 2.49 6.25
N ILE A 250 -7.04 1.38 5.52
CA ILE A 250 -5.98 1.15 4.54
C ILE A 250 -6.57 1.40 3.16
N THR A 251 -6.11 2.46 2.51
CA THR A 251 -6.59 2.82 1.17
C THR A 251 -5.74 2.15 0.10
N ARG A 252 -6.39 1.62 -0.94
CA ARG A 252 -5.72 1.04 -2.11
C ARG A 252 -6.49 1.43 -3.38
N LYS A 253 -5.78 1.86 -4.43
CA LYS A 253 -6.42 2.10 -5.73
C LYS A 253 -6.68 0.78 -6.47
N ILE A 254 -7.81 0.70 -7.15
CA ILE A 254 -8.30 -0.47 -7.87
C ILE A 254 -7.44 -0.68 -9.12
N LYS A 255 -6.68 -1.78 -9.16
CA LYS A 255 -6.44 -2.46 -10.44
C LYS A 255 -6.96 -3.90 -10.46
N THR A 256 -7.33 -4.52 -9.32
CA THR A 256 -8.01 -5.83 -9.34
C THR A 256 -8.78 -6.14 -8.05
N LEU A 257 -10.11 -6.19 -8.15
CA LEU A 257 -11.04 -6.58 -7.08
C LEU A 257 -10.82 -8.00 -6.55
N SER A 258 -10.29 -8.90 -7.38
CA SER A 258 -10.14 -10.32 -7.08
C SER A 258 -9.08 -10.62 -6.01
N ALA A 259 -8.00 -9.84 -5.95
CA ALA A 259 -7.00 -9.95 -4.87
C ALA A 259 -7.57 -9.46 -3.52
N LEU A 260 -8.48 -8.49 -3.57
CA LEU A 260 -9.13 -7.93 -2.37
C LEU A 260 -10.18 -8.89 -1.80
N ALA A 261 -10.95 -9.58 -2.65
CA ALA A 261 -11.90 -10.60 -2.20
C ALA A 261 -11.23 -11.73 -1.40
N GLN A 262 -9.98 -12.08 -1.75
CA GLN A 262 -9.21 -13.09 -1.03
C GLN A 262 -8.82 -12.69 0.40
N LEU A 263 -8.86 -11.41 0.76
CA LEU A 263 -8.62 -10.97 2.15
C LEU A 263 -9.85 -11.14 3.04
N LYS A 264 -11.06 -11.14 2.45
CA LYS A 264 -12.34 -11.23 3.17
C LYS A 264 -12.57 -12.61 3.79
N GLY A 265 -12.20 -13.68 3.09
CA GLY A 265 -12.39 -15.07 3.53
C GLY A 265 -11.22 -15.66 4.33
N LYS A 266 -10.33 -14.81 4.84
CA LYS A 266 -8.97 -15.18 5.23
C LYS A 266 -8.51 -14.31 6.40
N PRO A 267 -7.26 -14.39 6.88
CA PRO A 267 -6.97 -14.20 8.30
C PRO A 267 -7.24 -12.83 8.92
N LEU A 268 -7.69 -11.82 8.18
CA LEU A 268 -8.22 -10.58 8.73
C LEU A 268 -9.72 -10.66 9.10
N GLY A 269 -10.37 -11.81 8.93
CA GLY A 269 -11.77 -12.00 9.34
C GLY A 269 -12.02 -11.65 10.81
N TYR A 270 -11.04 -11.90 11.69
CA TYR A 270 -11.11 -11.49 13.11
C TYR A 270 -11.06 -9.97 13.31
N LEU A 271 -10.50 -9.22 12.35
CA LEU A 271 -10.43 -7.76 12.37
C LEU A 271 -11.72 -7.10 11.84
N GLY A 272 -12.73 -7.88 11.41
CA GLY A 272 -14.03 -7.33 10.99
C GLY A 272 -13.90 -6.31 9.86
N LEU A 273 -12.96 -6.55 8.96
CA LEU A 273 -12.62 -5.64 7.87
C LEU A 273 -13.82 -5.39 6.95
N LYS A 274 -14.23 -4.12 6.85
CA LYS A 274 -15.27 -3.70 5.91
C LYS A 274 -14.60 -3.13 4.65
N LEU A 275 -14.93 -3.72 3.51
CA LEU A 275 -14.57 -3.14 2.22
C LEU A 275 -15.53 -2.00 1.94
N ASN A 276 -15.03 -0.78 1.94
CA ASN A 276 -15.78 0.42 1.60
C ASN A 276 -15.37 0.87 0.18
N MET A 277 -16.34 0.95 -0.72
CA MET A 277 -16.14 1.46 -2.07
C MET A 277 -16.56 2.93 -2.08
N LYS A 278 -15.58 3.83 -2.24
CA LYS A 278 -15.86 5.26 -2.39
C LYS A 278 -15.24 5.75 -3.70
N GLY A 279 -16.08 5.86 -4.74
CA GLY A 279 -15.64 6.15 -6.10
C GLY A 279 -14.74 5.06 -6.68
N SER A 280 -13.60 5.46 -7.26
CA SER A 280 -12.60 4.55 -7.86
C SER A 280 -11.57 4.02 -6.86
N ALA A 281 -11.71 4.33 -5.57
CA ALA A 281 -10.80 3.87 -4.51
C ALA A 281 -11.47 2.79 -3.66
N HIS A 282 -10.70 1.79 -3.26
CA HIS A 282 -11.13 0.77 -2.31
C HIS A 282 -10.43 0.99 -0.99
N ALA A 283 -11.21 1.03 0.07
CA ALA A 283 -10.73 1.25 1.41
C ALA A 283 -11.10 0.06 2.28
N TRP A 284 -10.12 -0.46 3.00
CA TRP A 284 -10.32 -1.40 4.07
C TRP A 284 -10.51 -0.62 5.35
N GLU A 285 -11.73 -0.55 5.83
CA GLU A 285 -12.08 0.17 7.04
C GLU A 285 -12.30 -0.80 8.20
N ILE A 286 -11.55 -0.59 9.28
CA ILE A 286 -11.78 -1.20 10.58
C ILE A 286 -12.43 -0.15 11.46
N SER A 287 -13.68 -0.41 11.88
CA SER A 287 -14.42 0.44 12.82
C SER A 287 -14.99 -0.34 14.01
N ASN A 288 -14.81 -1.66 14.04
CA ASN A 288 -15.25 -2.49 15.15
C ASN A 288 -14.33 -2.29 16.37
N LYS A 289 -14.90 -2.05 17.56
CA LYS A 289 -14.15 -1.79 18.80
C LYS A 289 -13.09 -2.86 19.11
N LYS A 290 -13.43 -4.15 19.01
CA LYS A 290 -12.51 -5.27 19.30
C LYS A 290 -11.34 -5.28 18.31
N ALA A 291 -11.63 -5.09 17.03
CA ALA A 291 -10.60 -5.03 16.00
C ALA A 291 -9.69 -3.80 16.14
N LEU A 292 -10.24 -2.64 16.51
CA LEU A 292 -9.45 -1.44 16.79
C LEU A 292 -8.52 -1.62 17.99
N ALA A 293 -8.98 -2.33 19.03
CA ALA A 293 -8.12 -2.71 20.15
C ALA A 293 -6.94 -3.59 19.70
N GLN A 294 -7.19 -4.57 18.82
CA GLN A 294 -6.14 -5.40 18.25
C GLN A 294 -5.16 -4.60 17.39
N ILE A 295 -5.64 -3.67 16.56
CA ILE A 295 -4.78 -2.76 15.78
C ILE A 295 -3.92 -1.88 16.70
N LYS A 296 -4.49 -1.37 17.80
CA LYS A 296 -3.75 -0.62 18.82
C LYS A 296 -2.63 -1.46 19.46
N ILE A 297 -2.91 -2.72 19.80
CA ILE A 297 -1.90 -3.65 20.33
C ILE A 297 -0.82 -3.92 19.29
N LEU A 298 -1.21 -4.21 18.05
CA LEU A 298 -0.31 -4.52 16.95
C LEU A 298 0.67 -3.37 16.70
N PHE A 299 0.20 -2.12 16.56
CA PHE A 299 1.10 -0.98 16.30
C PHE A 299 1.86 -0.49 17.54
N LYS A 300 1.49 -0.92 18.75
CA LYS A 300 2.34 -0.78 19.94
C LYS A 300 3.49 -1.79 19.93
N LYS A 301 3.20 -3.04 19.56
CA LYS A 301 4.19 -4.12 19.42
C LYS A 301 5.15 -3.87 18.26
N HIS A 302 4.61 -3.41 17.13
CA HIS A 302 5.32 -3.13 15.89
C HIS A 302 5.21 -1.63 15.58
N SER A 303 6.24 -0.87 15.95
CA SER A 303 6.22 0.58 15.81
C SER A 303 6.20 1.01 14.35
N LEU A 304 5.24 1.88 14.02
CA LEU A 304 5.28 2.67 12.78
C LEU A 304 6.57 3.51 12.73
N ARG A 305 7.18 3.59 11.55
CA ARG A 305 8.51 4.20 11.32
C ARG A 305 8.41 5.57 10.67
N THR A 306 7.25 5.94 10.15
CA THR A 306 7.04 7.25 9.53
C THR A 306 6.34 8.23 10.48
N LYS A 307 6.05 9.44 10.00
CA LYS A 307 5.19 10.42 10.70
C LYS A 307 3.80 9.85 11.06
N LYS A 308 3.38 8.73 10.45
CA LYS A 308 2.19 7.97 10.84
C LYS A 308 2.22 7.52 12.30
N LYS A 309 3.40 7.33 12.91
CA LYS A 309 3.51 7.05 14.36
C LYS A 309 2.86 8.16 15.20
N VAL A 310 3.07 9.43 14.83
CA VAL A 310 2.49 10.57 15.55
C VAL A 310 0.97 10.60 15.35
N GLU A 311 0.49 10.35 14.13
CA GLU A 311 -0.95 10.23 13.84
C GLU A 311 -1.59 9.11 14.66
N PHE A 312 -0.96 7.93 14.72
CA PHE A 312 -1.39 6.79 15.51
C PHE A 312 -1.46 7.11 17.01
N LEU A 313 -0.47 7.79 17.56
CA LEU A 313 -0.48 8.19 18.98
C LEU A 313 -1.59 9.19 19.28
N LYS A 314 -1.83 10.16 18.39
CA LYS A 314 -2.98 11.08 18.49
C LYS A 314 -4.30 10.31 18.41
N TRP A 315 -4.38 9.32 17.54
CA TRP A 315 -5.54 8.45 17.38
C TRP A 315 -5.82 7.56 18.60
N CYS A 316 -4.77 7.08 19.27
CA CYS A 316 -4.89 6.22 20.44
C CYS A 316 -5.56 6.88 21.65
N LYS A 317 -5.45 8.21 21.80
CA LYS A 317 -6.01 8.96 22.93
C LYS A 317 -7.53 8.85 23.02
N PRO A 318 -8.32 9.31 22.02
CA PRO A 318 -9.78 9.16 22.07
C PRO A 318 -10.24 7.72 21.90
N LEU A 319 -9.43 6.87 21.25
CA LEU A 319 -9.77 5.46 21.10
C LEU A 319 -9.84 4.73 22.44
N SER A 320 -9.00 5.09 23.42
CA SER A 320 -9.10 4.53 24.78
C SER A 320 -10.50 4.74 25.36
N CYS A 321 -11.06 5.95 25.26
CA CYS A 321 -12.42 6.25 25.72
C CYS A 321 -13.47 5.38 25.00
N VAL A 322 -13.30 5.14 23.70
CA VAL A 322 -14.24 4.32 22.91
C VAL A 322 -14.19 2.84 23.31
N ILE A 323 -13.01 2.32 23.66
CA ILE A 323 -12.80 0.91 24.04
C ILE A 323 -13.22 0.67 25.51
N GLU A 324 -12.90 1.61 26.40
CA GLU A 324 -13.14 1.52 27.85
C GLU A 324 -14.58 1.81 28.25
N ASP A 325 -15.41 2.31 27.33
CA ASP A 325 -16.88 2.40 27.42
C ASP A 325 -17.49 0.98 27.57
N ARG A 326 -17.21 0.33 28.71
CA ARG A 326 -17.99 -0.77 29.25
C ARG A 326 -19.34 -0.19 29.63
N PRO A 327 -20.45 -0.91 29.39
CA PRO A 327 -21.71 -0.53 30.01
C PRO A 327 -21.42 -0.44 31.50
N ARG A 328 -21.64 0.75 32.10
CA ARG A 328 -21.72 0.84 33.56
C ARG A 328 -22.76 -0.23 33.92
N SER A 329 -22.35 -1.23 34.70
CA SER A 329 -23.34 -2.09 35.35
C SER A 329 -24.31 -1.14 36.03
N MET A 330 -25.57 -1.21 35.64
CA MET A 330 -26.62 -0.61 36.46
C MET A 330 -26.72 -1.54 37.66
N ASP A 331 -25.85 -1.29 38.64
CA ASP A 331 -25.99 -1.84 39.98
C ASP A 331 -26.98 -0.97 40.77
#